data_AF-U1PV43-F1
#
_entry.id   AF-U1PV43-F1
#
_cell.length_a   1.000
_cell.length_b   1.000
_cell.length_c   1.000
_cell.angle_alpha   90.00
_cell.angle_beta   90.00
_cell.angle_gamma   90.00
#
_symmetry.space_group_name_H-M   'P 1'
#
loop_
_entity.id
_entity.type
_entity.pdbx_description
1 polymer ?
#
loop_
_entity_poly.entity_id
_entity_poly.type
_entity_poly.pdbx_seq_one_letter_code
_entity_poly.pdbx_strand_id
1 'polypeptide(L)'
;MYHQRVREAIDELDNEFTREELRNRTNAPRTIVDDVIDEMHQEVRTVLDEFEFGDEFTREELNEKTTAPRTIVDEVIDELHWRGEVYRPRTGIWCKNYE
;
A
#
# COMPACT_ATOMS: atom_id res chain seq x y z
N MET A 1 17.35 7.73 -11.21
CA MET A 1 18.37 7.16 -10.30
C MET A 1 17.84 7.02 -8.87
N TYR A 2 17.31 8.09 -8.23
CA TYR A 2 16.76 7.96 -6.88
C TYR A 2 15.49 7.10 -6.79
N HIS A 3 14.52 7.25 -7.70
CA HIS A 3 13.30 6.42 -7.74
C HIS A 3 13.61 4.91 -7.75
N GLN A 4 14.51 4.49 -8.65
CA GLN A 4 14.96 3.09 -8.72
C GLN A 4 15.63 2.63 -7.42
N ARG A 5 16.51 3.44 -6.82
CA ARG A 5 17.17 3.11 -5.55
C ARG A 5 16.18 2.98 -4.39
N VAL A 6 15.11 3.77 -4.38
CA VAL A 6 14.02 3.66 -3.39
C VAL A 6 13.26 2.36 -3.58
N ARG A 7 12.92 1.98 -4.82
CA ARG A 7 12.28 0.70 -5.11
C ARG A 7 13.16 -0.49 -4.70
N GLU A 8 14.44 -0.48 -5.07
CA GLU A 8 15.41 -1.52 -4.66
C GLU A 8 15.52 -1.60 -3.12
N ALA A 9 15.54 -0.46 -2.43
CA ALA A 9 15.56 -0.42 -0.97
C ALA A 9 14.27 -0.97 -0.33
N ILE A 10 13.10 -0.74 -0.95
CA ILE A 10 11.83 -1.30 -0.52
C ILE A 10 11.84 -2.83 -0.67
N ASP A 11 12.31 -3.34 -1.81
CA ASP A 11 12.41 -4.78 -2.07
C ASP A 11 13.35 -5.46 -1.06
N GLU A 12 14.47 -4.82 -0.72
CA GLU A 12 15.42 -5.33 0.28
C GLU A 12 14.91 -5.31 1.73
N LEU A 13 13.88 -4.50 2.02
CA LEU A 13 13.31 -4.36 3.38
C LEU A 13 12.16 -5.33 3.64
N ASP A 14 11.88 -6.25 2.71
CA ASP A 14 11.01 -7.42 2.87
C ASP A 14 9.68 -7.11 3.57
N ASN A 15 9.11 -5.94 3.23
CA ASN A 15 7.77 -5.45 3.57
C ASN A 15 7.56 -4.58 4.82
N GLU A 16 8.57 -4.34 5.66
CA GLU A 16 8.45 -3.44 6.83
C GLU A 16 9.48 -2.30 6.74
N PHE A 17 9.01 -1.06 6.57
CA PHE A 17 9.89 0.11 6.52
C PHE A 17 9.19 1.39 6.97
N THR A 18 10.00 2.42 7.24
CA THR A 18 9.51 3.79 7.39
C THR A 18 10.06 4.69 6.27
N ARG A 19 9.35 5.78 5.98
CA ARG A 19 9.81 6.83 5.04
C ARG A 19 11.20 7.36 5.40
N GLU A 20 11.50 7.46 6.70
CA GLU A 20 12.81 7.89 7.19
C GLU A 20 13.90 6.85 6.92
N GLU A 21 13.60 5.57 7.10
CA GLU A 21 14.54 4.49 6.82
C GLU A 21 14.92 4.43 5.34
N LEU A 22 13.93 4.53 4.45
CA LEU A 22 14.15 4.62 3.00
C LEU A 22 15.01 5.83 2.63
N ARG A 23 14.72 6.99 3.22
CA ARG A 23 15.51 8.21 3.02
C ARG A 23 16.96 8.02 3.44
N ASN A 24 17.19 7.43 4.61
CA ASN A 24 18.54 7.23 5.16
C ASN A 24 19.33 6.19 4.33
N ARG A 25 18.67 5.12 3.86
CA ARG A 25 19.31 4.07 3.04
C ARG A 25 19.67 4.56 1.64
N THR A 26 18.78 5.33 1.01
CA THR A 26 18.93 5.75 -0.38
C THR A 26 19.58 7.12 -0.55
N ASN A 27 19.61 7.92 0.52
CA ASN A 27 19.92 9.36 0.48
C ASN A 27 19.05 10.11 -0.55
N ALA A 28 17.85 9.60 -0.85
CA ALA A 28 16.92 10.25 -1.75
C ALA A 28 16.25 11.45 -1.04
N PRO A 29 15.90 12.51 -1.78
CA PRO A 29 15.03 13.57 -1.26
C PRO A 29 13.71 12.99 -0.76
N ARG A 30 13.13 13.58 0.29
CA ARG A 30 11.83 13.16 0.84
C ARG A 30 10.74 13.12 -0.23
N THR A 31 10.71 14.10 -1.14
CA THR A 31 9.73 14.15 -2.23
C THR A 31 9.80 12.93 -3.13
N ILE A 32 11.00 12.40 -3.40
CA ILE A 32 11.17 11.20 -4.25
C ILE A 32 10.73 9.94 -3.52
N VAL A 33 10.95 9.86 -2.20
CA VAL A 33 10.44 8.75 -1.38
C VAL A 33 8.92 8.78 -1.36
N ASP A 34 8.35 9.96 -1.14
CA ASP A 34 6.90 10.17 -1.12
C ASP A 34 6.30 9.85 -2.51
N ASP A 35 6.89 10.32 -3.61
CA ASP A 35 6.43 10.02 -4.99
C ASP A 35 6.39 8.50 -5.27
N VAL A 36 7.44 7.75 -4.90
CA VAL A 36 7.48 6.28 -5.10
C VAL A 36 6.42 5.58 -4.25
N ILE A 37 6.21 6.06 -3.03
CA ILE A 37 5.19 5.50 -2.13
C ILE A 37 3.78 5.80 -2.67
N ASP A 38 3.53 7.00 -3.17
CA ASP A 38 2.26 7.41 -3.74
C ASP A 38 1.93 6.61 -5.01
N GLU A 39 2.93 6.31 -5.85
CA GLU A 39 2.78 5.39 -6.98
C GLU A 39 2.32 3.99 -6.53
N MET A 40 2.92 3.44 -5.48
CA MET A 40 2.53 2.14 -4.92
C MET A 40 1.15 2.19 -4.26
N HIS A 41 0.80 3.29 -3.57
CA HIS A 41 -0.55 3.52 -3.05
C HIS A 41 -1.59 3.49 -4.17
N GLN A 42 -1.29 4.13 -5.31
CA GLN A 42 -2.17 4.16 -6.47
C GLN A 42 -2.35 2.77 -7.11
N GLU A 43 -1.31 1.96 -7.16
CA GLU A 43 -1.39 0.57 -7.62
C GLU A 43 -2.35 -0.26 -6.76
N VAL A 44 -2.21 -0.20 -5.42
CA VAL A 44 -3.11 -0.90 -4.49
C VAL A 44 -4.55 -0.44 -4.64
N ARG A 45 -4.78 0.87 -4.77
CA ARG A 45 -6.13 1.41 -5.01
C ARG A 45 -6.72 0.94 -6.33
N THR A 46 -5.91 0.88 -7.40
CA THR A 46 -6.38 0.40 -8.71
C THR A 46 -6.84 -1.05 -8.63
N VAL A 47 -6.12 -1.89 -7.89
CA VAL A 47 -6.53 -3.28 -7.64
C VAL A 47 -7.78 -3.35 -6.76
N LEU A 48 -7.90 -2.46 -5.76
CA LEU A 48 -9.08 -2.39 -4.91
C LEU A 48 -10.34 -1.96 -5.65
N ASP A 49 -10.21 -1.09 -6.66
CA ASP A 49 -11.32 -0.68 -7.53
C ASP A 49 -11.87 -1.84 -8.39
N GLU A 50 -11.14 -2.96 -8.51
CA GLU A 50 -11.64 -4.18 -9.16
C GLU A 50 -12.62 -4.97 -8.29
N PHE A 51 -12.63 -4.75 -6.97
CA PHE A 51 -13.52 -5.46 -6.04
C PHE A 51 -14.89 -4.78 -5.98
N GLU A 52 -15.94 -5.58 -5.98
CA GLU A 52 -17.31 -5.10 -5.91
C GLU A 52 -17.76 -4.83 -4.47
N PHE A 53 -18.89 -4.16 -4.32
CA PHE A 53 -19.52 -3.97 -3.02
C PHE A 53 -19.78 -5.30 -2.32
N GLY A 54 -19.35 -5.41 -1.07
CA GLY A 54 -19.56 -6.60 -0.26
C GLY A 54 -18.59 -7.73 -0.58
N ASP A 55 -17.62 -7.52 -1.48
CA ASP A 55 -16.53 -8.47 -1.66
C ASP A 55 -15.68 -8.52 -0.39
N GLU A 56 -15.41 -9.75 0.04
CA GLU A 56 -14.42 -10.04 1.07
C GLU A 56 -13.07 -10.27 0.38
N PHE A 57 -12.05 -9.57 0.86
CA PHE A 57 -10.67 -9.81 0.49
C PHE A 57 -9.79 -9.86 1.73
N THR A 58 -8.68 -10.54 1.58
CA THR A 58 -7.60 -10.60 2.55
C THR A 58 -6.47 -9.69 2.11
N ARG A 59 -5.62 -9.35 3.05
CA ARG A 59 -4.40 -8.63 2.71
C ARG A 59 -3.47 -9.46 1.83
N GLU A 60 -3.44 -10.77 1.99
CA GLU A 60 -2.62 -11.66 1.15
C GLU A 60 -3.07 -11.59 -0.31
N GLU A 61 -4.37 -11.58 -0.59
CA GLU A 61 -4.90 -11.42 -1.95
C GLU A 61 -4.50 -10.09 -2.60
N LEU A 62 -4.49 -8.98 -1.84
CA LEU A 62 -3.99 -7.70 -2.35
C LEU A 62 -2.49 -7.72 -2.64
N ASN A 63 -1.69 -8.33 -1.76
CA ASN A 63 -0.26 -8.49 -1.96
C ASN A 63 0.07 -9.41 -3.14
N GLU A 64 -0.77 -10.41 -3.46
CA GLU A 64 -0.59 -11.26 -4.64
C GLU A 64 -0.92 -10.55 -5.96
N LYS A 65 -1.80 -9.56 -5.90
CA LYS A 65 -2.22 -8.76 -7.06
C LYS A 65 -1.39 -7.49 -7.29
N THR A 66 -0.59 -7.08 -6.31
CA THR A 66 0.20 -5.85 -6.36
C THR A 66 1.68 -6.16 -6.13
N THR A 67 2.54 -5.29 -6.62
CA THR A 67 3.98 -5.29 -6.27
C THR A 67 4.25 -4.46 -5.01
N ALA A 68 3.19 -3.95 -4.37
CA ALA A 68 3.29 -3.09 -3.21
C ALA A 68 3.68 -3.91 -1.96
N PRO A 69 4.62 -3.40 -1.16
CA PRO A 69 5.04 -4.05 0.08
C PRO A 69 3.92 -4.00 1.12
N ARG A 70 3.93 -4.93 2.08
CA ARG A 70 2.86 -5.04 3.09
C ARG A 70 2.61 -3.75 3.87
N THR A 71 3.65 -2.96 4.19
CA THR A 71 3.49 -1.65 4.84
C THR A 71 2.57 -0.73 4.04
N ILE A 72 2.72 -0.70 2.71
CA ILE A 72 1.91 0.15 1.83
C ILE A 72 0.48 -0.37 1.75
N VAL A 73 0.31 -1.68 1.61
CA VAL A 73 -1.04 -2.28 1.59
C VAL A 73 -1.77 -2.03 2.90
N ASP A 74 -1.10 -2.16 4.04
CA ASP A 74 -1.67 -1.82 5.35
C ASP A 74 -2.04 -0.33 5.44
N GLU A 75 -1.18 0.58 4.99
CA GLU A 75 -1.46 2.03 4.98
C GLU A 75 -2.73 2.35 4.17
N VAL A 76 -2.88 1.77 2.98
CA VAL A 76 -4.05 1.98 2.13
C VAL A 76 -5.30 1.40 2.79
N ILE A 77 -5.25 0.17 3.31
CA ILE A 77 -6.40 -0.45 4.01
C ILE A 77 -6.83 0.41 5.21
N ASP A 78 -5.88 0.89 6.01
CA ASP A 78 -6.17 1.71 7.18
C ASP A 78 -6.77 3.08 6.79
N GLU A 79 -6.29 3.70 5.71
CA GLU A 79 -6.88 4.92 5.15
C GLU A 79 -8.34 4.68 4.71
N LEU A 80 -8.59 3.62 3.95
CA LEU A 80 -9.92 3.27 3.47
C LEU A 80 -10.85 2.92 4.63
N HIS A 81 -10.33 2.25 5.66
CA HIS A 81 -11.09 1.92 6.85
C HIS A 81 -11.50 3.18 7.61
N TRP A 82 -10.57 4.13 7.75
CA TRP A 82 -10.82 5.41 8.38
C TRP A 82 -11.85 6.25 7.63
N ARG A 83 -11.84 6.19 6.29
CA ARG A 83 -12.83 6.83 5.43
C ARG A 83 -14.18 6.09 5.38
N GLY A 84 -14.21 4.84 5.85
CA GLY A 84 -15.41 4.01 5.90
C GLY A 84 -15.73 3.27 4.60
N GLU A 85 -14.81 3.23 3.64
CA GLU A 85 -14.93 2.50 2.36
C GLU A 85 -14.57 1.02 2.49
N VAL A 86 -13.88 0.62 3.57
CA VAL A 86 -13.72 -0.79 3.91
C VAL A 86 -14.08 -1.07 5.37
N TYR A 87 -14.66 -2.23 5.60
CA TYR A 87 -14.96 -2.74 6.93
C TYR A 87 -14.00 -3.88 7.27
N ARG A 88 -13.30 -3.76 8.40
CA ARG A 88 -12.30 -4.74 8.85
C ARG A 88 -12.75 -5.41 10.15
N PRO A 89 -13.60 -6.47 10.08
CA PRO A 89 -13.90 -7.29 11.25
C PRO A 89 -12.68 -8.12 11.67
N ARG A 90 -12.83 -8.97 12.70
CA ARG A 90 -11.73 -9.84 13.18
C ARG A 90 -11.17 -10.80 12.11
N THR A 91 -11.92 -11.05 11.04
CA THR A 91 -11.56 -11.93 9.92
C THR A 91 -11.94 -11.27 8.60
N GLY A 92 -10.96 -11.09 7.72
CA GLY A 92 -11.18 -10.50 6.39
C GLY A 92 -11.31 -8.97 6.39
N ILE A 93 -11.37 -8.41 5.19
CA ILE A 93 -11.63 -7.00 4.90
C ILE A 93 -12.73 -6.97 3.85
N TRP A 94 -13.72 -6.12 4.04
CA TRP A 94 -14.92 -6.09 3.21
C TRP A 94 -15.02 -4.75 2.51
N CYS A 95 -15.15 -4.76 1.18
CA CYS A 95 -15.42 -3.57 0.39
C CYS A 95 -16.80 -3.02 0.74
N LYS A 96 -16.84 -1.77 1.19
CA LYS A 96 -18.05 -1.04 1.54
C LYS A 96 -18.15 0.16 0.60
N ASN A 97 -18.58 -0.07 -0.64
CA ASN A 97 -18.92 0.98 -1.62
C ASN A 97 -19.55 2.20 -0.95
N TYR A 98 -19.06 3.37 -1.35
CA TYR A 98 -19.78 4.62 -1.19
C TYR A 98 -21.01 4.64 -2.09
N GLU A 99 -22.14 5.06 -1.53
CA GLU A 99 -23.26 5.63 -2.29
C GLU A 99 -22.88 7.02 -2.83
#